data_AF-A0ABD6Q2J0-F1
#
_entry.id   AF-A0ABD6Q2J0-F1
#
_cell.length_a   1.000
_cell.length_b   1.000
_cell.length_c   1.000
_cell.angle_alpha   90.00
_cell.angle_beta   90.00
_cell.angle_gamma   90.00
#
_symmetry.space_group_name_H-M   'P 1'
#
loop_
_entity.id
_entity.type
_entity.pdbx_description
1 polymer ?
#
loop_
_entity_poly.entity_id
_entity_poly.type
_entity_poly.pdbx_seq_one_letter_code
_entity_poly.pdbx_strand_id
1 'polypeptide(L)'
;MLKRDKVAYSELPSALAATIPESLFLKAYDNAESKTVVAWCLDSRTNKQREIEFSRKLGRLLSRSERERNFPAEREVVLRDSGVKVHIANRLEPDTDVRYETYVAFDPVTSAQLAKAEQIFFAPFVQDPDDVIRPAIQKANFPAVYAGWTAIDKIRYWVGVLYRLRRQTGEGGRNEDEAFSPALLVRMRAVDPGIDGILATILAELGRMEMTGPDVMRAAFNQRTGASI
;
A
#
# COMPACT_ATOMS: atom_id res chain seq x y z
N MET A 1 14.52 -8.27 4.38
CA MET A 1 14.11 -8.41 2.95
C MET A 1 14.68 -9.68 2.32
N LEU A 2 13.82 -10.61 1.89
CA LEU A 2 14.21 -11.87 1.24
C LEU A 2 14.12 -11.74 -0.29
N LYS A 3 15.15 -12.18 -1.02
CA LYS A 3 15.15 -12.29 -2.49
C LYS A 3 14.83 -13.73 -2.91
N ARG A 4 13.97 -13.92 -3.92
CA ARG A 4 13.70 -15.25 -4.49
C ARG A 4 14.42 -15.50 -5.80
N ASP A 5 14.77 -16.76 -6.02
CA ASP A 5 15.39 -17.24 -7.25
C ASP A 5 14.35 -17.34 -8.35
N LYS A 6 14.58 -16.56 -9.42
CA LYS A 6 13.72 -16.52 -10.59
C LYS A 6 14.08 -17.70 -11.50
N VAL A 7 13.05 -18.37 -12.03
CA VAL A 7 13.20 -19.46 -13.00
C VAL A 7 12.82 -18.93 -14.38
N ALA A 8 13.70 -19.15 -15.37
CA ALA A 8 13.39 -18.81 -16.75
C ALA A 8 12.38 -19.79 -17.36
N TYR A 9 11.65 -19.39 -18.41
CA TYR A 9 10.69 -20.29 -19.06
C TYR A 9 11.35 -21.58 -19.56
N SER A 10 12.54 -21.47 -20.15
CA SER A 10 13.34 -22.60 -20.64
C SER A 10 13.77 -23.60 -19.56
N GLU A 11 13.70 -23.20 -18.29
CA GLU A 11 14.10 -24.02 -17.13
C GLU A 11 12.89 -24.61 -16.39
N LEU A 12 11.65 -24.31 -16.85
CA LEU A 12 10.46 -24.88 -16.25
C LEU A 12 10.43 -26.41 -16.44
N PRO A 13 9.91 -27.18 -15.47
CA PRO A 13 9.62 -28.60 -15.68
C PRO A 13 8.78 -28.81 -16.94
N SER A 14 9.12 -29.81 -17.74
CA SER A 14 8.47 -30.06 -19.04
C SER A 14 6.94 -30.17 -18.94
N ALA A 15 6.42 -30.81 -17.89
CA ALA A 15 4.99 -30.89 -17.63
C ALA A 15 4.33 -29.52 -17.37
N LEU A 16 5.05 -28.60 -16.71
CA LEU A 16 4.58 -27.24 -16.47
C LEU A 16 4.63 -26.40 -17.75
N ALA A 17 5.72 -26.48 -18.51
CA ALA A 17 5.86 -25.80 -19.80
C ALA A 17 4.82 -26.30 -20.84
N ALA A 18 4.43 -27.58 -20.77
CA ALA A 18 3.34 -28.11 -21.59
C ALA A 18 1.96 -27.53 -21.20
N THR A 19 1.81 -27.02 -19.97
CA THR A 19 0.55 -26.46 -19.46
C THR A 19 0.44 -24.95 -19.66
N ILE A 20 1.57 -24.23 -19.58
CA ILE A 20 1.63 -22.77 -19.80
C ILE A 20 2.41 -22.50 -21.08
N PRO A 21 1.76 -22.08 -22.17
CA PRO A 21 2.46 -21.58 -23.34
C PRO A 21 3.36 -20.38 -23.00
N GLU A 22 4.52 -20.29 -23.65
CA GLU A 22 5.48 -19.20 -23.41
C GLU A 22 4.86 -17.81 -23.58
N SER A 23 3.92 -17.66 -24.52
CA SER A 23 3.20 -16.41 -24.78
C SER A 23 2.30 -15.95 -23.62
N LEU A 24 1.92 -16.86 -22.72
CA LEU A 24 1.12 -16.57 -21.53
C LEU A 24 1.96 -16.53 -20.25
N PHE A 25 3.24 -16.90 -20.32
CA PHE A 25 4.13 -16.92 -19.18
C PHE A 25 4.60 -15.51 -18.81
N LEU A 26 4.59 -15.19 -17.51
CA LEU A 26 5.03 -13.88 -17.00
C LEU A 26 6.32 -13.99 -16.18
N LYS A 27 6.34 -14.90 -15.21
CA LYS A 27 7.46 -15.11 -14.28
C LYS A 27 7.29 -16.43 -13.54
N ALA A 28 8.39 -17.02 -13.08
CA ALA A 28 8.37 -18.12 -12.14
C ALA A 28 9.46 -17.98 -11.08
N TYR A 29 9.23 -18.63 -9.95
CA TYR A 29 10.15 -18.69 -8.82
C TYR A 29 10.22 -20.11 -8.28
N ASP A 30 11.41 -20.49 -7.82
CA ASP A 30 11.56 -21.70 -7.03
C ASP A 30 11.18 -21.44 -5.58
N ASN A 31 10.41 -22.37 -5.02
CA ASN A 31 10.13 -22.44 -3.60
C ASN A 31 10.94 -23.58 -2.99
N ALA A 32 12.11 -23.24 -2.45
CA ALA A 32 13.05 -24.21 -1.89
C ALA A 32 12.47 -25.00 -0.72
N GLU A 33 11.63 -24.37 0.12
CA GLU A 33 11.04 -24.99 1.32
C GLU A 33 10.10 -26.16 0.96
N SER A 34 9.20 -25.93 -0.01
CA SER A 34 8.22 -26.94 -0.44
C SER A 34 8.68 -27.74 -1.66
N LYS A 35 9.83 -27.41 -2.25
CA LYS A 35 10.34 -27.96 -3.51
C LYS A 35 9.32 -27.85 -4.65
N THR A 36 8.62 -26.71 -4.72
CA THR A 36 7.65 -26.39 -5.77
C THR A 36 8.18 -25.30 -6.69
N VAL A 37 7.60 -25.19 -7.89
CA VAL A 37 7.80 -24.06 -8.80
C VAL A 37 6.51 -23.26 -8.81
N VAL A 38 6.59 -21.97 -8.50
CA VAL A 38 5.43 -21.06 -8.57
C VAL A 38 5.54 -20.25 -9.84
N ALA A 39 4.57 -20.37 -10.73
CA ALA A 39 4.52 -19.67 -12.01
C ALA A 39 3.34 -18.70 -12.05
N TRP A 40 3.57 -17.56 -12.66
CA TRP A 40 2.56 -16.56 -12.96
C TRP A 40 2.32 -16.56 -14.46
N CYS A 41 1.06 -16.70 -14.85
CA CYS A 41 0.64 -16.70 -16.24
C CYS A 41 -0.59 -15.82 -16.45
N LEU A 42 -0.84 -15.43 -17.69
CA LEU A 42 -2.08 -14.78 -18.08
C LEU A 42 -3.16 -15.86 -18.33
N ASP A 43 -4.28 -15.77 -17.62
CA ASP A 43 -5.44 -16.60 -17.88
C ASP A 43 -6.17 -16.06 -19.12
N SER A 44 -6.12 -16.84 -20.21
CA SER A 44 -6.74 -16.49 -21.49
C SER A 44 -8.26 -16.28 -21.43
N ARG A 45 -8.95 -16.84 -20.43
CA ARG A 45 -10.41 -16.72 -20.29
C ARG A 45 -10.82 -15.44 -19.56
N THR A 46 -10.06 -15.06 -18.54
CA THR A 46 -10.39 -13.92 -17.67
C THR A 46 -9.55 -12.68 -17.97
N ASN A 47 -8.50 -12.82 -18.79
CA ASN A 47 -7.48 -11.81 -19.03
C ASN A 47 -6.84 -11.27 -17.73
N LYS A 48 -6.83 -12.09 -16.66
CA LYS A 48 -6.20 -11.79 -15.38
C LYS A 48 -4.90 -12.57 -15.22
N GLN A 49 -3.98 -12.02 -14.42
CA GLN A 49 -2.80 -12.79 -14.00
C GLN A 49 -3.23 -13.82 -12.97
N ARG A 50 -2.72 -15.04 -13.12
CA ARG A 50 -2.96 -16.16 -12.22
C ARG A 50 -1.65 -16.72 -11.70
N GLU A 51 -1.63 -17.06 -10.42
CA GLU A 51 -0.54 -17.80 -9.80
C GLU A 51 -0.89 -19.29 -9.72
N ILE A 52 0.00 -20.13 -10.22
CA ILE A 52 -0.11 -21.59 -10.12
C ILE A 52 1.14 -22.18 -9.48
N GLU A 53 0.99 -23.31 -8.81
CA GLU A 53 2.07 -23.97 -8.10
C GLU A 53 2.23 -25.41 -8.56
N PHE A 54 3.42 -25.76 -9.03
CA PHE A 54 3.77 -27.08 -9.53
C PHE A 54 4.61 -27.83 -8.51
N SER A 55 4.16 -29.01 -8.10
CA SER A 55 4.93 -29.89 -7.24
C SER A 55 5.88 -30.76 -8.07
N ARG A 56 7.19 -30.54 -7.91
CA ARG A 56 8.21 -31.40 -8.54
C ARG A 56 8.11 -32.85 -8.05
N LYS A 57 7.69 -33.05 -6.80
CA LYS A 57 7.51 -34.38 -6.19
C LYS A 57 6.32 -35.14 -6.78
N LEU A 58 5.19 -34.47 -7.01
CA LEU A 58 3.98 -35.11 -7.55
C LEU A 58 3.92 -35.07 -9.08
N GLY A 59 4.78 -34.28 -9.73
CA GLY A 59 4.79 -34.13 -11.18
C GLY A 59 3.55 -33.42 -11.74
N ARG A 60 2.85 -32.62 -10.92
CA ARG A 60 1.60 -31.95 -11.31
C ARG A 60 1.40 -30.61 -10.60
N LEU A 61 0.46 -29.83 -11.11
CA LEU A 61 -0.08 -28.65 -10.43
C LEU A 61 -0.81 -29.04 -9.14
N LEU A 62 -0.64 -28.21 -8.12
CA LEU A 62 -1.38 -28.27 -6.87
C LEU A 62 -2.72 -27.57 -7.03
N SER A 63 -3.78 -28.20 -6.52
CA SER A 63 -5.09 -27.58 -6.37
C SER A 63 -5.06 -26.48 -5.30
N ARG A 64 -6.07 -25.59 -5.33
CA ARG A 64 -6.23 -24.53 -4.34
C ARG A 64 -6.16 -25.04 -2.89
N SER A 65 -6.92 -26.09 -2.58
CA SER A 65 -6.93 -26.67 -1.23
C SER A 65 -5.61 -27.34 -0.84
N GLU A 66 -4.85 -27.88 -1.79
CA GLU A 66 -3.50 -28.39 -1.50
C GLU A 66 -2.54 -27.26 -1.15
N ARG A 67 -2.62 -26.13 -1.88
CA ARG A 67 -1.80 -24.95 -1.62
C ARG A 67 -2.12 -24.33 -0.25
N GLU A 68 -3.40 -24.19 0.08
CA GLU A 68 -3.86 -23.68 1.38
C GLU A 68 -3.39 -24.57 2.54
N ARG A 69 -3.45 -25.91 2.39
CA ARG A 69 -2.92 -26.84 3.40
C ARG A 69 -1.40 -26.75 3.60
N ASN A 70 -0.68 -26.26 2.59
CA ASN A 70 0.77 -26.10 2.63
C ASN A 70 1.18 -24.69 3.08
N PHE A 71 0.25 -23.85 3.54
CA PHE A 71 0.61 -22.58 4.12
C PHE A 71 1.47 -22.79 5.38
N PRO A 72 2.46 -21.91 5.61
CA PRO A 72 3.12 -21.83 6.90
C PRO A 72 2.08 -21.63 7.99
N ALA A 73 2.33 -22.23 9.15
CA ALA A 73 1.51 -22.00 10.33
C ALA A 73 1.42 -20.51 10.63
N GLU A 74 0.24 -20.08 11.07
CA GLU A 74 0.03 -18.72 11.55
C GLU A 74 0.99 -18.45 12.73
N ARG A 75 1.55 -17.25 12.75
CA ARG A 75 2.53 -16.86 13.76
C ARG A 75 2.29 -15.44 14.23
N GLU A 76 2.72 -15.17 15.45
CA GLU A 76 2.72 -13.83 16.02
C GLU A 76 4.15 -13.29 16.05
N VAL A 77 4.30 -12.01 15.73
CA VAL A 77 5.54 -11.26 15.97
C VAL A 77 5.21 -10.00 16.77
N VAL A 78 6.18 -9.52 17.55
CA VAL A 78 6.04 -8.29 18.32
C VAL A 78 6.97 -7.23 17.73
N LEU A 79 6.40 -6.08 17.36
CA LEU A 79 7.19 -4.95 16.86
C LEU A 79 8.05 -4.39 18.00
N ARG A 80 9.37 -4.37 17.80
CA ARG A 80 10.36 -4.11 18.87
C ARG A 80 10.21 -2.75 19.54
N ASP A 81 9.75 -1.75 18.80
CA ASP A 81 9.70 -0.35 19.23
C ASP A 81 8.39 0.03 19.93
N SER A 82 7.31 -0.71 19.67
CA SER A 82 5.96 -0.35 20.14
C SER A 82 5.29 -1.43 20.99
N GLY A 83 5.84 -2.65 21.02
CA GLY A 83 5.20 -3.80 21.68
C GLY A 83 3.92 -4.28 20.98
N VAL A 84 3.56 -3.70 19.82
CA VAL A 84 2.40 -4.07 19.03
C VAL A 84 2.54 -5.52 18.56
N LYS A 85 1.49 -6.31 18.81
CA LYS A 85 1.41 -7.69 18.33
C LYS A 85 0.88 -7.72 16.91
N VAL A 86 1.51 -8.53 16.07
CA VAL A 86 1.13 -8.70 14.67
C VAL A 86 0.91 -10.17 14.39
N HIS A 87 -0.33 -10.52 14.04
CA HIS A 87 -0.67 -11.85 13.55
C HIS A 87 -0.38 -11.93 12.06
N ILE A 88 0.40 -12.92 11.68
CA ILE A 88 0.80 -13.20 10.30
C ILE A 88 0.14 -14.49 9.86
N ALA A 89 -0.63 -14.39 8.78
CA ALA A 89 -1.32 -15.51 8.15
C ALA A 89 -1.15 -15.47 6.63
N ASN A 90 -1.76 -16.41 5.92
CA ASN A 90 -1.71 -16.48 4.46
C ASN A 90 -3.10 -16.70 3.88
N ARG A 91 -3.34 -16.16 2.69
CA ARG A 91 -4.56 -16.43 1.91
C ARG A 91 -4.24 -16.54 0.43
N LEU A 92 -5.06 -17.28 -0.32
CA LEU A 92 -5.10 -17.18 -1.77
C LEU A 92 -6.19 -16.18 -2.17
N GLU A 93 -5.85 -15.23 -3.03
CA GLU A 93 -6.83 -14.33 -3.62
C GLU A 93 -7.86 -15.12 -4.46
N PRO A 94 -9.15 -14.76 -4.40
CA PRO A 94 -10.15 -15.34 -5.29
C PRO A 94 -9.83 -15.07 -6.75
N ASP A 95 -10.18 -16.01 -7.64
CA ASP A 95 -9.97 -15.98 -9.10
C ASP A 95 -8.52 -16.02 -9.59
N THR A 96 -7.58 -15.36 -8.92
CA THR A 96 -6.17 -15.26 -9.34
C THR A 96 -5.29 -16.30 -8.67
N ASP A 97 -5.76 -16.90 -7.58
CA ASP A 97 -5.01 -17.82 -6.72
C ASP A 97 -3.63 -17.27 -6.28
N VAL A 98 -3.46 -15.93 -6.30
CA VAL A 98 -2.24 -15.26 -5.85
C VAL A 98 -2.17 -15.40 -4.35
N ARG A 99 -1.04 -15.92 -3.85
CA ARG A 99 -0.80 -16.02 -2.42
C ARG A 99 -0.39 -14.68 -1.84
N TYR A 100 -1.12 -14.24 -0.82
CA TYR A 100 -0.79 -13.10 0.03
C TYR A 100 -0.38 -13.56 1.43
N GLU A 101 0.62 -12.90 1.98
CA GLU A 101 0.84 -12.88 3.43
C GLU A 101 0.05 -11.71 4.01
N THR A 102 -0.75 -11.98 5.03
CA THR A 102 -1.64 -11.02 5.66
C THR A 102 -1.15 -10.68 7.06
N TYR A 103 -1.22 -9.40 7.39
CA TYR A 103 -0.75 -8.84 8.64
C TYR A 103 -1.91 -8.16 9.36
N VAL A 104 -2.14 -8.53 10.61
CA VAL A 104 -3.15 -7.89 11.45
C VAL A 104 -2.46 -7.42 12.74
N ALA A 105 -2.38 -6.11 12.92
CA ALA A 105 -1.79 -5.49 14.10
C ALA A 105 -2.85 -5.26 15.18
N PHE A 106 -2.48 -5.51 16.44
CA PHE A 106 -3.34 -5.34 17.60
C PHE A 106 -2.68 -4.44 18.65
N ASP A 107 -3.52 -3.63 19.29
CA ASP A 107 -3.11 -2.76 20.37
C ASP A 107 -2.64 -3.59 21.57
N PRO A 108 -1.45 -3.31 22.13
CA PRO A 108 -0.86 -4.16 23.15
C PRO A 108 -1.63 -4.13 24.49
N VAL A 109 -2.46 -3.12 24.72
CA VAL A 109 -3.20 -2.93 25.97
C VAL A 109 -4.63 -3.44 25.84
N THR A 110 -5.32 -3.01 24.78
CA THR A 110 -6.75 -3.28 24.58
C THR A 110 -7.03 -4.52 23.74
N SER A 111 -6.00 -5.09 23.09
CA SER A 111 -6.14 -6.15 22.08
C SER A 111 -7.08 -5.77 20.92
N ALA A 112 -7.40 -4.49 20.74
CA ALA A 112 -8.20 -4.02 19.63
C ALA A 112 -7.38 -4.05 18.34
N GLN A 113 -8.02 -4.38 17.21
CA GLN A 113 -7.34 -4.36 15.93
C GLN A 113 -6.98 -2.92 15.53
N LEU A 114 -5.68 -2.67 15.33
CA LEU A 114 -5.16 -1.36 14.92
C LEU A 114 -5.19 -1.19 13.40
N ALA A 115 -4.65 -2.17 12.67
CA ALA A 115 -4.44 -2.06 11.24
C ALA A 115 -4.35 -3.42 10.56
N LYS A 116 -4.55 -3.41 9.24
CA LYS A 116 -4.32 -4.55 8.35
C LYS A 116 -3.43 -4.13 7.20
N ALA A 117 -2.58 -5.05 6.78
CA ALA A 117 -1.77 -4.91 5.57
C ALA A 117 -1.58 -6.29 4.93
N GLU A 118 -1.13 -6.30 3.69
CA GLU A 118 -0.83 -7.52 2.97
C GLU A 118 0.28 -7.29 1.96
N GLN A 119 1.01 -8.36 1.65
CA GLN A 119 1.98 -8.37 0.57
C GLN A 119 1.84 -9.66 -0.23
N ILE A 120 2.16 -9.60 -1.53
CA ILE A 120 2.26 -10.80 -2.36
C ILE A 120 3.38 -11.68 -1.80
N PHE A 121 3.06 -12.93 -1.48
CA PHE A 121 4.02 -13.85 -0.91
C PHE A 121 5.12 -14.13 -1.92
N PHE A 122 4.81 -14.51 -3.16
CA PHE A 122 5.79 -14.81 -4.22
C PHE A 122 6.15 -13.59 -5.07
N ALA A 123 6.73 -12.58 -4.42
CA ALA A 123 7.37 -11.43 -5.05
C ALA A 123 8.91 -11.60 -5.15
N PRO A 124 9.59 -10.88 -6.06
CA PRO A 124 11.06 -10.86 -6.12
C PRO A 124 11.70 -10.42 -4.80
N PHE A 125 11.04 -9.50 -4.10
CA PHE A 125 11.44 -8.95 -2.81
C PHE A 125 10.27 -9.05 -1.85
N VAL A 126 10.47 -9.77 -0.75
CA VAL A 126 9.50 -9.83 0.36
C VAL A 126 10.03 -8.94 1.46
N GLN A 127 9.20 -8.00 1.88
CA GLN A 127 9.51 -7.07 2.94
C GLN A 127 9.37 -7.76 4.30
N ASP A 128 10.13 -7.29 5.28
CA ASP A 128 10.01 -7.79 6.64
C ASP A 128 8.66 -7.35 7.23
N PRO A 129 8.05 -8.15 8.14
CA PRO A 129 6.72 -7.86 8.69
C PRO A 129 6.53 -6.42 9.17
N ASP A 130 7.54 -5.89 9.86
CA ASP A 130 7.59 -4.50 10.33
C ASP A 130 7.36 -3.49 9.20
N ASP A 131 8.05 -3.64 8.07
CA ASP A 131 7.97 -2.68 6.96
C ASP A 131 6.60 -2.70 6.28
N VAL A 132 5.94 -3.85 6.26
CA VAL A 132 4.63 -4.02 5.63
C VAL A 132 3.51 -3.39 6.46
N ILE A 133 3.49 -3.64 7.77
CA ILE A 133 2.37 -3.24 8.64
C ILE A 133 2.52 -1.84 9.24
N ARG A 134 3.76 -1.37 9.43
CA ARG A 134 4.06 -0.08 10.10
C ARG A 134 3.42 1.12 9.41
N PRO A 135 3.42 1.26 8.06
CA PRO A 135 2.71 2.36 7.42
C PRO A 135 1.19 2.35 7.70
N ALA A 136 0.59 1.16 7.78
CA ALA A 136 -0.83 1.03 8.08
C ALA A 136 -1.15 1.40 9.54
N ILE A 137 -0.29 1.02 10.49
CA ILE A 137 -0.39 1.44 11.90
C ILE A 137 -0.23 2.96 12.02
N GLN A 138 0.79 3.54 11.37
CA GLN A 138 1.02 4.99 11.37
C GLN A 138 -0.20 5.75 10.81
N LYS A 139 -0.80 5.24 9.72
CA LYS A 139 -2.02 5.81 9.14
C LYS A 139 -3.20 5.73 10.12
N ALA A 140 -3.38 4.61 10.82
CA ALA A 140 -4.43 4.44 11.82
C ALA A 140 -4.23 5.38 13.03
N ASN A 141 -2.99 5.58 13.47
CA ASN A 141 -2.67 6.44 14.61
C ASN A 141 -2.60 7.93 14.26
N PHE A 142 -2.51 8.28 12.97
CA PHE A 142 -2.32 9.64 12.51
C PHE A 142 -3.34 10.64 13.10
N PRO A 143 -4.66 10.35 13.20
CA PRO A 143 -5.61 11.28 13.81
C PRO A 143 -5.27 11.65 15.26
N ALA A 144 -4.89 10.67 16.09
CA ALA A 144 -4.53 10.91 17.48
C ALA A 144 -3.21 11.69 17.61
N VAL A 145 -2.21 11.31 16.79
CA VAL A 145 -0.92 12.02 16.71
C VAL A 145 -1.13 13.47 16.28
N TYR A 146 -1.90 13.69 15.22
CA TYR A 146 -2.24 15.01 14.69
C TYR A 146 -3.01 15.85 15.71
N ALA A 147 -3.95 15.26 16.45
CA ALA A 147 -4.72 15.97 17.47
C ALA A 147 -3.82 16.60 18.55
N GLY A 148 -2.76 15.88 18.94
CA GLY A 148 -1.76 16.35 19.93
C GLY A 148 -0.75 17.37 19.42
N TRP A 149 -0.75 17.70 18.13
CA TRP A 149 0.17 18.69 17.56
C TRP A 149 -0.16 20.11 17.99
N THR A 150 0.88 20.95 18.10
CA THR A 150 0.72 22.38 18.29
C THR A 150 0.04 23.02 17.07
N ALA A 151 -0.56 24.20 17.24
CA ALA A 151 -1.15 24.93 16.12
C ALA A 151 -0.13 25.19 15.00
N ILE A 152 1.14 25.48 15.36
CA ILE A 152 2.23 25.72 14.41
C ILE A 152 2.54 24.45 13.61
N ASP A 153 2.58 23.28 14.26
CA ASP A 153 2.88 22.02 13.56
C ASP A 153 1.74 21.60 12.62
N LYS A 154 0.48 21.83 13.03
CA LYS A 154 -0.69 21.63 12.16
C LYS A 154 -0.63 22.54 10.92
N ILE A 155 -0.29 23.82 11.09
CA ILE A 155 -0.09 24.76 9.98
C ILE A 155 1.01 24.25 9.05
N ARG A 156 2.20 23.94 9.59
CA ARG A 156 3.34 23.44 8.81
C ARG A 156 3.02 22.18 8.03
N TYR A 157 2.28 21.25 8.64
CA TYR A 157 1.83 20.03 7.98
C TYR A 157 0.98 20.34 6.75
N TRP A 158 -0.06 21.17 6.91
CA TRP A 158 -0.95 21.49 5.80
C TRP A 158 -0.27 22.32 4.71
N VAL A 159 0.59 23.27 5.09
CA VAL A 159 1.45 23.99 4.13
C VAL A 159 2.26 23.00 3.28
N GLY A 160 2.93 22.03 3.93
CA GLY A 160 3.71 21.01 3.23
C GLY A 160 2.88 20.03 2.39
N VAL A 161 1.63 19.75 2.78
CA VAL A 161 0.68 18.95 1.98
C VAL A 161 0.26 19.74 0.74
N LEU A 162 -0.16 20.99 0.90
CA LEU A 162 -0.64 21.84 -0.19
C LEU A 162 0.47 22.14 -1.20
N TYR A 163 1.67 22.50 -0.72
CA TYR A 163 2.83 22.75 -1.57
C TYR A 163 3.16 21.54 -2.47
N ARG A 164 3.21 20.33 -1.89
CA ARG A 164 3.48 19.11 -2.67
C ARG A 164 2.38 18.81 -3.68
N LEU A 165 1.11 19.04 -3.31
CA LEU A 165 -0.01 18.79 -4.20
C LEU A 165 -0.03 19.76 -5.40
N ARG A 166 0.22 21.05 -5.14
CA ARG A 166 0.37 22.09 -6.17
C ARG A 166 1.50 21.75 -7.12
N ARG A 167 2.69 21.44 -6.58
CA ARG A 167 3.86 21.07 -7.38
C ARG A 167 3.63 19.83 -8.25
N GLN A 168 3.03 18.77 -7.70
CA GLN A 168 2.68 17.57 -8.47
C GLN A 168 1.68 17.87 -9.60
N THR A 169 0.75 18.80 -9.35
CA THR A 169 -0.21 19.24 -10.37
C THR A 169 0.49 20.01 -11.50
N GLY A 170 1.42 20.90 -11.15
CA GLY A 170 2.26 21.63 -12.10
C GLY A 170 3.19 20.73 -12.91
N GLU A 171 3.79 19.73 -12.27
CA GLU A 171 4.64 18.72 -12.95
C GLU A 171 3.87 17.93 -14.02
N GLY A 172 2.54 17.84 -13.91
CA GLY A 172 1.64 17.28 -14.92
C GLY A 172 1.27 18.24 -16.06
N GLY A 173 1.84 19.45 -16.10
CA GLY A 173 1.56 20.49 -17.11
C GLY A 173 0.23 21.23 -16.89
N ARG A 174 -0.40 21.07 -15.74
CA ARG A 174 -1.66 21.75 -15.37
C ARG A 174 -1.39 23.00 -14.55
N ASN A 175 -2.39 23.87 -14.41
CA ASN A 175 -2.27 25.00 -13.50
C ASN A 175 -2.20 24.47 -12.04
N GLU A 176 -1.21 24.93 -11.27
CA GLU A 176 -0.98 24.49 -9.89
C GLU A 176 -2.17 24.74 -8.95
N ASP A 177 -2.94 25.82 -9.18
CA ASP A 177 -4.17 26.11 -8.43
C ASP A 177 -5.24 25.03 -8.65
N GLU A 178 -5.10 24.19 -9.68
CA GLU A 178 -5.98 23.04 -9.87
C GLU A 178 -5.84 21.97 -8.78
N ALA A 179 -4.75 22.00 -8.01
CA ALA A 179 -4.60 21.21 -6.79
C ALA A 179 -5.68 21.54 -5.76
N PHE A 180 -6.15 22.78 -5.72
CA PHE A 180 -7.25 23.18 -4.87
C PHE A 180 -8.56 22.65 -5.46
N SER A 181 -9.27 21.88 -4.65
CA SER A 181 -10.56 21.29 -5.03
C SER A 181 -11.48 21.19 -3.83
N PRO A 182 -12.82 21.14 -4.04
CA PRO A 182 -13.76 20.93 -2.95
C PRO A 182 -13.47 19.62 -2.17
N ALA A 183 -13.03 18.57 -2.88
CA ALA A 183 -12.65 17.29 -2.28
C ALA A 183 -11.45 17.41 -1.33
N LEU A 184 -10.46 18.26 -1.67
CA LEU A 184 -9.33 18.55 -0.78
C LEU A 184 -9.82 19.20 0.51
N LEU A 185 -10.68 20.21 0.44
CA LEU A 185 -11.21 20.90 1.62
C LEU A 185 -12.04 19.95 2.51
N VAL A 186 -12.86 19.10 1.91
CA VAL A 186 -13.58 18.04 2.65
C VAL A 186 -12.61 17.11 3.38
N ARG A 187 -11.54 16.68 2.70
CA ARG A 187 -10.49 15.85 3.33
C ARG A 187 -9.78 16.58 4.46
N MET A 188 -9.48 17.87 4.29
CA MET A 188 -8.86 18.70 5.32
C MET A 188 -9.72 18.74 6.58
N ARG A 189 -11.03 19.02 6.44
CA ARG A 189 -12.00 19.05 7.55
C ARG A 189 -12.21 17.69 8.22
N ALA A 190 -12.12 16.61 7.44
CA ALA A 190 -12.22 15.25 7.98
C ALA A 190 -11.01 14.88 8.86
N VAL A 191 -9.83 15.42 8.55
CA VAL A 191 -8.60 15.21 9.34
C VAL A 191 -8.53 16.18 10.52
N ASP A 192 -8.94 17.43 10.32
CA ASP A 192 -8.94 18.47 11.35
C ASP A 192 -10.26 19.26 11.34
N PRO A 193 -11.19 18.96 12.27
CA PRO A 193 -12.44 19.69 12.39
C PRO A 193 -12.26 21.21 12.67
N GLY A 194 -11.10 21.62 13.19
CA GLY A 194 -10.76 23.03 13.45
C GLY A 194 -10.01 23.71 12.30
N ILE A 195 -9.84 23.05 11.16
CA ILE A 195 -8.98 23.53 10.07
C ILE A 195 -9.37 24.91 9.55
N ASP A 196 -10.68 25.20 9.49
CA ASP A 196 -11.19 26.47 8.96
C ASP A 196 -10.64 27.66 9.76
N GLY A 197 -10.40 27.51 11.07
CA GLY A 197 -9.86 28.55 11.93
C GLY A 197 -8.37 28.87 11.71
N ILE A 198 -7.62 28.00 11.03
CA ILE A 198 -6.18 28.19 10.73
C ILE A 198 -5.90 28.26 9.24
N LEU A 199 -6.92 28.15 8.39
CA LEU A 199 -6.77 28.02 6.94
C LEU A 199 -6.20 29.29 6.29
N ALA A 200 -6.61 30.47 6.77
CA ALA A 200 -6.05 31.74 6.31
C ALA A 200 -4.53 31.81 6.54
N THR A 201 -4.06 31.32 7.69
CA THR A 201 -2.63 31.29 8.04
C THR A 201 -1.87 30.25 7.21
N ILE A 202 -2.46 29.07 6.99
CA ILE A 202 -1.89 28.04 6.09
C ILE A 202 -1.66 28.62 4.69
N LEU A 203 -2.67 29.30 4.13
CA LEU A 203 -2.58 29.86 2.77
C LEU A 203 -1.58 31.02 2.69
N ALA A 204 -1.49 31.85 3.74
CA ALA A 204 -0.48 32.91 3.81
C ALA A 204 0.95 32.34 3.84
N GLU A 205 1.20 31.30 4.64
CA GLU A 205 2.51 30.63 4.70
C GLU A 205 2.86 29.90 3.39
N LEU A 206 1.88 29.25 2.76
CA LEU A 206 2.05 28.65 1.43
C LEU A 206 2.41 29.72 0.38
N GLY A 207 1.68 30.84 0.36
CA GLY A 207 1.98 31.97 -0.50
C GLY A 207 3.40 32.48 -0.27
N ARG A 208 3.82 32.65 0.99
CA ARG A 208 5.21 33.03 1.33
C ARG A 208 6.25 32.05 0.77
N MET A 209 5.99 30.74 0.85
CA MET A 209 6.89 29.72 0.30
C MET A 209 6.99 29.77 -1.23
N GLU A 210 5.87 30.06 -1.91
CA GLU A 210 5.79 30.14 -3.37
C GLU A 210 6.00 31.56 -3.93
N MET A 211 6.46 32.49 -3.08
CA MET A 211 6.63 33.92 -3.43
C MET A 211 5.36 34.55 -4.03
N THR A 212 4.19 34.07 -3.61
CA THR A 212 2.87 34.55 -4.02
C THR A 212 2.21 35.33 -2.89
N GLY A 213 1.55 36.45 -3.22
CA GLY A 213 0.86 37.27 -2.23
C GLY A 213 -0.24 36.47 -1.49
N PRO A 214 -0.41 36.66 -0.16
CA PRO A 214 -1.37 35.89 0.63
C PRO A 214 -2.81 36.03 0.14
N ASP A 215 -3.21 37.22 -0.34
CA ASP A 215 -4.55 37.47 -0.87
C ASP A 215 -4.80 36.74 -2.19
N VAL A 216 -3.77 36.64 -3.05
CA VAL A 216 -3.84 35.90 -4.32
C VAL A 216 -4.04 34.41 -4.04
N MET A 217 -3.26 33.85 -3.11
CA MET A 217 -3.38 32.45 -2.72
C MET A 217 -4.75 32.14 -2.12
N ARG A 218 -5.27 33.04 -1.28
CA ARG A 218 -6.61 32.92 -0.70
C ARG A 218 -7.72 33.00 -1.74
N ALA A 219 -7.62 33.96 -2.68
CA ALA A 219 -8.59 34.11 -3.75
C ALA A 219 -8.64 32.87 -4.64
N ALA A 220 -7.48 32.34 -5.04
CA ALA A 220 -7.38 31.10 -5.82
C ALA A 220 -8.01 29.92 -5.06
N PHE A 221 -7.70 29.77 -3.77
CA PHE A 221 -8.29 28.72 -2.95
C PHE A 221 -9.82 28.85 -2.86
N ASN A 222 -10.34 30.04 -2.53
CA ASN A 222 -11.77 30.29 -2.42
C ASN A 222 -12.49 30.02 -3.76
N GLN A 223 -11.94 30.50 -4.88
CA GLN A 223 -12.49 30.27 -6.22
C GLN A 223 -12.56 28.78 -6.57
N ARG A 224 -11.52 28.01 -6.26
CA ARG A 224 -11.41 26.58 -6.63
C ARG A 224 -12.18 25.65 -5.71
N THR A 225 -12.36 26.02 -4.45
CA THR A 225 -12.99 25.16 -3.43
C THR A 225 -14.41 25.56 -3.08
N GLY A 226 -14.83 26.80 -3.40
CA GLY A 226 -16.10 27.38 -2.95
C GLY A 226 -16.10 27.81 -1.49
N ALA A 227 -14.92 27.85 -0.84
CA ALA A 227 -14.78 28.37 0.51
C ALA A 227 -14.90 29.89 0.57
N SER A 228 -15.17 30.41 1.78
CA SER A 228 -15.14 31.83 2.10
C SER A 228 -14.22 32.05 3.30
N ILE A 229 -12.93 31.98 3.05
CA ILE A 229 -11.83 32.24 4.01
C ILE A 229 -11.46 33.72 3.95
#